data_AF-A0AAE0S6Y8-F1
#
_entry.id   AF-A0AAE0S6Y8-F1
#
_cell.length_a   1.000
_cell.length_b   1.000
_cell.length_c   1.000
_cell.angle_alpha   90.00
_cell.angle_beta   90.00
_cell.angle_gamma   90.00
#
_symmetry.space_group_name_H-M   'P 1'
#
loop_
_entity.id
_entity.type
_entity.pdbx_description
1 polymer ?
#
loop_
_entity_poly.entity_id
_entity_poly.type
_entity_poly.pdbx_seq_one_letter_code
_entity_poly.pdbx_strand_id
1 'polypeptide(L)'
;MDLKVTNNGVDQLLAIPINILNLKNTESDNRASSSANWLLVRRFFLVDNQAMIADSSRGEPATMVRYAKSIQIVVRLQDDTTTGLIYPPYFKIDYSTVTRTDAVNGASVDVSFEVTYTMSQSKYERDFQIAIGTLSTLGVIYAGYRTWVWSKRSGRPAIDFPSIINFIFFVSGSLSNVFFVVSFGLAFYWLIFFKRQSVVFLVHPEGQALTDWLGLFAAAFALKCLELIHLIIMQCTVDIFLIDWERSRGAVSVDAETGKRREIPVSIWRTYFVANEWNEIQTTRKINNVFQIFAVVFFLVVVGFENVTTKDPLGNVVKDAADYKADYSSVFRYGTAVCVYLVIGIIQWIFFVFIYERFVEDKVRQFVDLCSMSNISVFIMSNNHFGYYIHGCSVHGKADTDMREMFIMMKKEEEDVVGKRGLEPGTDQQTFMIALPKRLRQKYELVIGQARLESAAAAARMEQGKGGRLMGTVTEKQVEAYKAMNNFFTSFIDNSLRDIRYVVKDKTFLETIMDTEFLDSTEKGIFYNDNGHSFDQVLFYGNEMTLLVFEILLFCIVDLIFTNYIIAGVITYIITELLSMARNSGGTKNLARKTLVDERFLI
;
A
#
# COMPACT_ATOMS: atom_id res chain seq x y z
N MET A 1 36.70 5.08 42.78
CA MET A 1 36.10 6.11 41.89
C MET A 1 34.75 6.39 42.48
N ASP A 2 34.49 7.63 42.84
CA ASP A 2 33.28 8.01 43.56
C ASP A 2 32.48 8.98 42.68
N LEU A 3 31.18 8.72 42.59
CA LEU A 3 30.23 9.57 41.90
C LEU A 3 29.80 10.68 42.86
N LYS A 4 29.99 11.95 42.51
CA LYS A 4 29.45 13.07 43.27
C LYS A 4 27.95 13.19 42.96
N VAL A 5 27.11 13.04 43.97
CA VAL A 5 25.64 13.13 43.87
C VAL A 5 25.16 14.23 44.81
N THR A 6 24.29 15.12 44.33
CA THR A 6 23.62 16.11 45.17
C THR A 6 22.25 15.58 45.55
N ASN A 7 22.03 15.25 46.82
CA ASN A 7 20.74 14.79 47.34
C ASN A 7 20.22 15.81 48.35
N ASN A 8 19.04 16.38 48.12
CA ASN A 8 18.44 17.43 48.96
C ASN A 8 19.37 18.63 49.26
N GLY A 9 20.18 19.03 48.28
CA GLY A 9 21.12 20.16 48.42
C GLY A 9 22.43 19.83 49.16
N VAL A 10 22.65 18.57 49.55
CA VAL A 10 23.90 18.11 50.16
C VAL A 10 24.68 17.25 49.17
N ASP A 11 25.95 17.61 48.96
CA ASP A 11 26.86 16.84 48.13
C ASP A 11 27.34 15.59 48.87
N GLN A 12 27.14 14.43 48.25
CA GLN A 12 27.56 13.12 48.74
C GLN A 12 28.44 12.42 47.71
N LEU A 13 29.39 11.61 48.17
CA LEU A 13 30.23 10.77 47.32
C LEU A 13 29.74 9.33 47.40
N LEU A 14 29.31 8.78 46.27
CA LEU A 14 28.82 7.42 46.16
C LEU A 14 29.86 6.54 45.47
N ALA A 15 30.37 5.51 46.15
CA ALA A 15 31.34 4.60 45.56
C ALA A 15 30.71 3.84 44.40
N ILE A 16 31.36 3.90 43.23
CA ILE A 16 30.86 3.21 42.04
C ILE A 16 31.23 1.73 42.11
N PRO A 17 30.25 0.80 42.04
CA PRO A 17 30.53 -0.62 42.04
C PRO A 17 31.15 -1.06 40.70
N ILE A 18 32.14 -1.96 40.78
CA ILE A 18 32.81 -2.56 39.63
C ILE A 18 32.63 -4.07 39.69
N ASN A 19 32.04 -4.63 38.64
CA ASN A 19 31.90 -6.06 38.43
C ASN A 19 33.03 -6.55 37.50
N ILE A 20 33.94 -7.36 38.03
CA ILE A 20 35.01 -7.99 37.23
C ILE A 20 34.53 -9.37 36.77
N LEU A 21 34.33 -9.55 35.47
CA LEU A 21 33.73 -10.77 34.88
C LEU A 21 34.59 -12.02 35.02
N ASN A 22 35.90 -11.85 35.20
CA ASN A 22 36.86 -12.95 35.35
C ASN A 22 37.20 -13.27 36.80
N LEU A 23 36.58 -12.57 37.76
CA LEU A 23 36.73 -12.85 39.16
C LEU A 23 35.79 -14.01 39.53
N LYS A 24 36.37 -15.13 39.97
CA LYS A 24 35.63 -16.30 40.45
C LYS A 24 35.91 -16.51 41.93
N ASN A 25 34.86 -16.75 42.70
CA ASN A 25 34.94 -17.24 44.07
C ASN A 25 34.08 -18.51 44.19
N THR A 26 34.26 -19.31 45.24
CA THR A 26 33.53 -20.58 45.43
C THR A 26 32.01 -20.40 45.56
N GLU A 27 31.53 -19.22 45.96
CA GLU A 27 30.10 -18.92 46.19
C GLU A 27 29.52 -17.83 45.28
N SER A 28 30.35 -17.09 44.53
CA SER A 28 29.92 -15.95 43.72
C SER A 28 30.41 -16.07 42.28
N ASP A 29 29.48 -15.87 41.34
CA ASP A 29 29.77 -15.86 39.90
C ASP A 29 29.41 -14.51 39.30
N ASN A 30 30.44 -13.75 38.93
CA ASN A 30 30.32 -12.43 38.33
C ASN A 30 29.79 -12.45 36.89
N ARG A 31 29.63 -13.65 36.29
CA ARG A 31 28.98 -13.86 34.99
C ARG A 31 27.50 -14.22 35.12
N ALA A 32 26.99 -14.46 36.33
CA ALA A 32 25.58 -14.77 36.53
C ALA A 32 24.66 -13.60 36.16
N SER A 33 23.45 -13.89 35.67
CA SER A 33 22.49 -12.86 35.25
C SER A 33 21.93 -12.02 36.42
N SER A 34 21.92 -12.58 37.64
CA SER A 34 21.42 -11.90 38.84
C SER A 34 22.53 -11.15 39.57
N SER A 35 22.29 -9.86 39.83
CA SER A 35 23.22 -9.00 40.59
C SER A 35 23.42 -9.42 42.05
N ALA A 36 22.54 -10.27 42.60
CA ALA A 36 22.67 -10.80 43.96
C ALA A 36 23.88 -11.71 44.15
N ASN A 37 24.38 -12.32 43.06
CA ASN A 37 25.48 -13.27 43.09
C ASN A 37 26.83 -12.62 42.73
N TRP A 38 26.86 -11.30 42.55
CA TRP A 38 28.05 -10.58 42.13
C TRP A 38 28.92 -10.19 43.31
N LEU A 39 30.22 -10.46 43.18
CA LEU A 39 31.28 -9.93 44.02
C LEU A 39 31.80 -8.63 43.41
N LEU A 40 31.36 -7.50 44.00
CA LEU A 40 31.68 -6.15 43.53
C LEU A 40 32.96 -5.61 44.19
N VAL A 41 33.80 -4.96 43.40
CA VAL A 41 35.03 -4.30 43.86
C VAL A 41 34.95 -2.78 43.66
N ARG A 42 35.89 -2.04 44.26
CA ARG A 42 35.96 -0.57 44.19
C ARG A 42 37.15 -0.02 43.41
N ARG A 43 38.12 -0.89 43.09
CA ARG A 43 39.36 -0.55 42.40
C ARG A 43 39.56 -1.53 41.27
N PHE A 44 40.06 -1.02 40.15
CA PHE A 44 40.45 -1.79 38.99
C PHE A 44 41.72 -1.18 38.41
N PHE A 45 42.44 -1.97 37.63
CA PHE A 45 43.68 -1.56 36.96
C PHE A 45 43.49 -1.69 35.46
N LEU A 46 44.01 -0.75 34.67
CA LEU A 46 43.99 -0.87 33.21
C LEU A 46 45.04 -1.86 32.72
N VAL A 47 46.22 -1.83 33.34
CA VAL A 47 47.32 -2.78 33.13
C VAL A 47 47.84 -3.18 34.50
N ASP A 48 48.03 -4.48 34.70
CA ASP A 48 48.46 -5.07 35.96
C ASP A 48 49.51 -6.14 35.69
N ASN A 49 50.73 -5.88 36.16
CA ASN A 49 51.86 -6.80 36.12
C ASN A 49 52.20 -7.36 37.50
N GLN A 50 51.54 -6.92 38.58
CA GLN A 50 51.87 -7.34 39.94
C GLN A 50 51.01 -8.52 40.41
N ALA A 51 49.74 -8.56 40.03
CA ALA A 51 48.85 -9.67 40.36
C ALA A 51 49.19 -11.00 39.65
N MET A 52 50.13 -10.97 38.70
CA MET A 52 50.59 -12.12 37.90
C MET A 52 51.98 -12.63 38.33
N ILE A 53 52.48 -12.20 39.49
CA ILE A 53 53.71 -12.73 40.09
C ILE A 53 53.35 -13.99 40.87
N ALA A 54 53.86 -15.15 40.43
CA ALA A 54 53.54 -16.45 41.03
C ALA A 54 54.07 -16.59 42.47
N ASP A 55 55.23 -15.98 42.78
CA ASP A 55 55.81 -15.97 44.12
C ASP A 55 56.43 -14.60 44.44
N SER A 56 55.69 -13.79 45.17
CA SER A 56 56.13 -12.47 45.63
C SER A 56 57.37 -12.50 46.55
N SER A 57 57.73 -13.65 47.10
CA SER A 57 58.86 -13.80 48.03
C SER A 57 60.23 -13.98 47.35
N ARG A 58 60.25 -14.33 46.05
CA ARG A 58 61.48 -14.58 45.27
C ARG A 58 61.92 -13.45 44.35
N GLY A 59 61.15 -12.36 44.26
CA GLY A 59 61.44 -11.24 43.37
C GLY A 59 61.39 -11.59 41.88
N GLU A 60 60.71 -12.68 41.51
CA GLU A 60 60.63 -13.14 40.13
C GLU A 60 59.77 -12.19 39.28
N PRO A 61 60.21 -11.88 38.05
CA PRO A 61 59.44 -11.05 37.13
C PRO A 61 58.12 -11.74 36.74
N ALA A 62 57.01 -11.02 36.79
CA ALA A 62 55.71 -11.52 36.33
C ALA A 62 55.79 -12.10 34.90
N THR A 63 55.27 -13.32 34.74
CA THR A 63 55.31 -14.10 33.49
C THR A 63 54.32 -13.59 32.45
N MET A 64 53.21 -13.02 32.92
CA MET A 64 52.14 -12.47 32.09
C MET A 64 51.78 -11.05 32.56
N VAL A 65 51.30 -10.24 31.65
CA VAL A 65 50.75 -8.91 31.91
C VAL A 65 49.24 -8.97 31.69
N ARG A 66 48.45 -8.62 32.70
CA ARG A 66 47.00 -8.51 32.58
C ARG A 66 46.63 -7.12 32.12
N TYR A 67 45.68 -7.01 31.19
CA TYR A 67 45.13 -5.74 30.73
C TYR A 67 43.60 -5.79 30.65
N ALA A 68 42.94 -4.66 30.85
CA ALA A 68 41.50 -4.54 30.70
C ALA A 68 41.16 -4.65 29.21
N LYS A 69 40.55 -5.78 28.82
CA LYS A 69 40.19 -6.07 27.43
C LYS A 69 38.91 -5.33 27.04
N SER A 70 37.91 -5.34 27.93
CA SER A 70 36.68 -4.58 27.72
C SER A 70 36.26 -3.86 28.99
N ILE A 71 35.83 -2.62 28.85
CA ILE A 71 35.28 -1.80 29.92
C ILE A 71 33.90 -1.32 29.45
N GLN A 72 32.86 -1.78 30.13
CA GLN A 72 31.49 -1.38 29.87
C GLN A 72 30.96 -0.58 31.06
N ILE A 73 30.45 0.63 30.82
CA ILE A 73 29.72 1.42 31.81
C ILE A 73 28.24 1.17 31.60
N VAL A 74 27.56 0.63 32.60
CA VAL A 74 26.11 0.38 32.53
C VAL A 74 25.39 1.46 33.33
N VAL A 75 24.56 2.24 32.64
CA VAL A 75 23.66 3.23 33.22
C VAL A 75 22.25 2.69 33.13
N ARG A 76 21.59 2.49 34.27
CA ARG A 76 20.20 1.99 34.31
C ARG A 76 19.27 3.09 34.79
N LEU A 77 18.23 3.38 34.01
CA LEU A 77 17.15 4.28 34.43
C LEU A 77 16.33 3.63 35.54
N GLN A 78 15.86 4.44 36.49
CA GLN A 78 14.88 4.00 37.48
C GLN A 78 13.51 3.82 36.82
N ASP A 79 12.89 2.67 37.09
CA ASP A 79 11.59 2.36 36.55
C ASP A 79 10.53 3.32 37.12
N ASP A 80 9.55 3.73 36.30
CA ASP A 80 8.38 4.54 36.66
C ASP A 80 8.62 5.98 37.18
N THR A 81 9.80 6.58 36.96
CA THR A 81 10.04 8.00 37.32
C THR A 81 10.13 8.90 36.08
N THR A 82 9.25 9.92 35.98
CA THR A 82 9.31 10.96 34.92
C THR A 82 10.42 11.97 35.15
N THR A 83 11.11 11.88 36.29
CA THR A 83 12.19 12.76 36.72
C THR A 83 13.56 12.36 36.17
N GLY A 84 13.65 11.27 35.40
CA GLY A 84 14.88 10.76 34.78
C GLY A 84 15.96 10.36 35.76
N LEU A 85 15.55 9.81 36.90
CA LEU A 85 16.48 9.31 37.90
C LEU A 85 17.13 8.03 37.37
N ILE A 86 18.41 7.86 37.69
CA ILE A 86 19.18 6.67 37.35
C ILE A 86 19.56 5.91 38.62
N TYR A 87 19.65 4.59 38.52
CA TYR A 87 20.38 3.82 39.51
C TYR A 87 21.86 4.17 39.45
N PRO A 88 22.62 4.00 40.55
CA PRO A 88 24.07 4.15 40.53
C PRO A 88 24.67 3.37 39.35
N PRO A 89 25.39 4.04 38.43
CA PRO A 89 26.02 3.36 37.31
C PRO A 89 27.07 2.39 37.85
N TYR A 90 27.39 1.35 37.09
CA TYR A 90 28.39 0.37 37.48
C TYR A 90 29.23 -0.05 36.29
N PHE A 91 30.45 -0.52 36.57
CA PHE A 91 31.37 -1.00 35.54
C PHE A 91 31.27 -2.51 35.40
N LYS A 92 31.33 -3.02 34.18
CA LYS A 92 31.68 -4.41 33.88
C LYS A 92 33.03 -4.41 33.19
N ILE A 93 33.99 -5.16 33.76
CA ILE A 93 35.35 -5.21 33.25
C ILE A 93 35.74 -6.66 32.95
N ASP A 94 36.16 -6.90 31.72
CA ASP A 94 36.79 -8.15 31.30
C ASP A 94 38.30 -7.96 31.19
N TYR A 95 39.07 -8.93 31.70
CA TYR A 95 40.53 -8.89 31.71
C TYR A 95 41.11 -9.97 30.80
N SER A 96 42.10 -9.61 29.99
CA SER A 96 42.89 -10.59 29.23
C SER A 96 44.36 -10.50 29.61
N THR A 97 45.15 -11.47 29.17
CA THR A 97 46.57 -11.61 29.51
C THR A 97 47.41 -11.72 28.26
N VAL A 98 48.56 -11.05 28.26
CA VAL A 98 49.60 -11.18 27.23
C VAL A 98 50.89 -11.67 27.90
N THR A 99 51.69 -12.47 27.21
CA THR A 99 53.00 -12.90 27.69
C THR A 99 53.92 -11.68 27.87
N ARG A 100 54.75 -11.68 28.91
CA ARG A 100 55.68 -10.55 29.16
C ARG A 100 56.58 -10.25 27.95
N THR A 101 57.03 -11.28 27.23
CA THR A 101 57.85 -11.14 26.01
C THR A 101 57.16 -10.29 24.96
N ASP A 102 55.88 -10.58 24.71
CA ASP A 102 55.10 -9.95 23.67
C ASP A 102 54.72 -8.51 24.07
N ALA A 103 54.44 -8.30 25.36
CA ALA A 103 54.22 -6.97 25.91
C ALA A 103 55.46 -6.06 25.79
N VAL A 104 56.66 -6.59 26.06
CA VAL A 104 57.93 -5.86 25.89
C VAL A 104 58.24 -5.60 24.42
N ASN A 105 57.86 -6.53 23.53
CA ASN A 105 58.00 -6.39 22.08
C ASN A 105 56.95 -5.44 21.45
N GLY A 106 56.07 -4.81 22.25
CA GLY A 106 55.10 -3.83 21.77
C GLY A 106 53.88 -4.46 21.09
N ALA A 107 53.42 -5.62 21.54
CA ALA A 107 52.21 -6.26 21.00
C ALA A 107 50.99 -5.31 21.02
N SER A 108 50.35 -5.17 19.86
CA SER A 108 49.08 -4.45 19.74
C SER A 108 47.95 -5.31 20.29
N VAL A 109 47.15 -4.75 21.19
CA VAL A 109 45.99 -5.44 21.80
C VAL A 109 44.72 -4.68 21.50
N ASP A 110 43.67 -5.41 21.14
CA ASP A 110 42.36 -4.82 20.90
C ASP A 110 41.65 -4.62 22.25
N VAL A 111 41.29 -3.37 22.53
CA VAL A 111 40.57 -2.96 23.74
C VAL A 111 39.26 -2.32 23.35
N SER A 112 38.17 -2.67 24.03
CA SER A 112 36.85 -2.05 23.81
C SER A 112 36.38 -1.23 25.00
N PHE A 113 35.73 -0.11 24.71
CA PHE A 113 35.04 0.72 25.69
C PHE A 113 33.62 0.98 25.22
N GLU A 114 32.64 0.72 26.08
CA GLU A 114 31.22 0.86 25.75
C GLU A 114 30.47 1.53 26.90
N VAL A 115 29.50 2.37 26.58
CA VAL A 115 28.54 2.91 27.56
C VAL A 115 27.14 2.45 27.15
N THR A 116 26.51 1.65 28.00
CA THR A 116 25.21 1.04 27.72
C THR A 116 24.15 1.67 28.62
N TYR A 117 23.14 2.25 27.99
CA TYR A 117 21.96 2.76 28.67
C TYR A 117 20.89 1.69 28.67
N THR A 118 20.28 1.41 29.83
CA THR A 118 19.27 0.35 29.98
C THR A 118 18.04 0.89 30.69
N MET A 119 16.88 0.40 30.27
CA MET A 119 15.57 0.73 30.82
C MET A 119 14.72 -0.54 30.81
N SER A 120 13.82 -0.70 31.79
CA SER A 120 12.85 -1.80 31.73
C SER A 120 11.94 -1.67 30.51
N GLN A 121 11.86 -2.73 29.71
CA GLN A 121 11.02 -2.79 28.50
C GLN A 121 9.66 -3.46 28.78
N SER A 122 9.37 -3.89 30.01
CA SER A 122 8.15 -4.65 30.33
C SER A 122 6.86 -3.88 30.03
N LYS A 123 6.83 -2.57 30.30
CA LYS A 123 5.70 -1.71 29.95
C LYS A 123 5.52 -1.61 28.43
N TYR A 124 6.63 -1.43 27.70
CA TYR A 124 6.61 -1.41 26.24
C TYR A 124 6.09 -2.72 25.67
N GLU A 125 6.63 -3.87 26.09
CA GLU A 125 6.22 -5.19 25.61
C GLU A 125 4.73 -5.42 25.82
N ARG A 126 4.21 -5.06 27.00
CA ARG A 126 2.78 -5.16 27.30
C ARG A 126 1.95 -4.24 26.39
N ASP A 127 2.31 -2.97 26.27
CA ASP A 127 1.55 -1.99 25.48
C ASP A 127 1.60 -2.34 23.98
N PHE A 128 2.74 -2.83 23.50
CA PHE A 128 2.95 -3.37 22.15
C PHE A 128 2.03 -4.57 21.85
N GLN A 129 2.00 -5.56 22.75
CA GLN A 129 1.14 -6.74 22.62
C GLN A 129 -0.35 -6.37 22.65
N ILE A 130 -0.75 -5.45 23.53
CA ILE A 130 -2.14 -4.95 23.60
C ILE A 130 -2.52 -4.25 22.30
N ALA A 131 -1.67 -3.34 21.78
CA ALA A 131 -1.94 -2.61 20.55
C ALA A 131 -2.11 -3.54 19.35
N ILE A 132 -1.18 -4.49 19.16
CA ILE A 132 -1.27 -5.47 18.08
C ILE A 132 -2.48 -6.37 18.24
N GLY A 133 -2.70 -6.95 19.44
CA GLY A 133 -3.79 -7.90 19.68
C GLY A 133 -5.17 -7.28 19.44
N THR A 134 -5.40 -6.08 19.96
CA THR A 134 -6.68 -5.37 19.85
C THR A 134 -6.96 -4.91 18.42
N LEU A 135 -6.01 -4.21 17.78
CA LEU A 135 -6.19 -3.70 16.42
C LEU A 135 -6.24 -4.83 15.38
N SER A 136 -5.48 -5.91 15.57
CA SER A 136 -5.53 -7.07 14.66
C SER A 136 -6.87 -7.77 14.74
N THR A 137 -7.46 -7.87 15.94
CA THR A 137 -8.80 -8.46 16.12
C THR A 137 -9.87 -7.62 15.40
N LEU A 138 -9.82 -6.29 15.54
CA LEU A 138 -10.68 -5.39 14.77
C LEU A 138 -10.45 -5.51 13.26
N GLY A 139 -9.19 -5.62 12.83
CA GLY A 139 -8.81 -5.83 11.43
C GLY A 139 -9.37 -7.13 10.86
N VAL A 140 -9.35 -8.23 11.61
CA VAL A 140 -9.92 -9.52 11.20
C VAL A 140 -11.45 -9.45 11.11
N ILE A 141 -12.11 -8.77 12.06
CA ILE A 141 -13.57 -8.55 12.00
C ILE A 141 -13.92 -7.73 10.75
N TYR A 142 -13.17 -6.66 10.48
CA TYR A 142 -13.36 -5.83 9.29
C TYR A 142 -13.11 -6.62 7.99
N ALA A 143 -12.09 -7.47 7.94
CA ALA A 143 -11.85 -8.35 6.80
C ALA A 143 -12.98 -9.39 6.61
N GLY A 144 -13.52 -9.93 7.70
CA GLY A 144 -14.69 -10.81 7.67
C GLY A 144 -15.92 -10.10 7.10
N TYR A 145 -16.14 -8.85 7.52
CA TYR A 145 -17.17 -7.99 6.97
C TYR A 145 -16.98 -7.75 5.46
N ARG A 146 -15.78 -7.34 5.02
CA ARG A 146 -15.45 -7.13 3.60
C ARG A 146 -15.64 -8.40 2.77
N THR A 147 -15.30 -9.56 3.31
CA THR A 147 -15.52 -10.86 2.67
C THR A 147 -17.01 -11.15 2.51
N TRP A 148 -17.82 -10.88 3.53
CA TRP A 148 -19.26 -11.04 3.46
C TRP A 148 -19.88 -10.11 2.39
N VAL A 149 -19.45 -8.84 2.33
CA VAL A 149 -19.89 -7.90 1.28
C VAL A 149 -19.50 -8.41 -0.11
N TRP A 150 -18.26 -8.86 -0.30
CA TRP A 150 -17.81 -9.44 -1.56
C TRP A 150 -18.59 -10.70 -1.95
N SER A 151 -18.87 -11.59 -0.98
CA SER A 151 -19.64 -12.83 -1.15
C SER A 151 -21.08 -12.52 -1.58
N LYS A 152 -21.70 -11.50 -0.97
CA LYS A 152 -23.00 -10.97 -1.37
C LYS A 152 -22.97 -10.42 -2.79
N ARG A 153 -22.03 -9.52 -3.10
CA ARG A 153 -21.84 -8.91 -4.44
C ARG A 153 -21.51 -9.94 -5.52
N SER A 154 -20.91 -11.07 -5.15
CA SER A 154 -20.63 -12.20 -6.05
C SER A 154 -21.81 -13.17 -6.20
N GLY A 155 -22.86 -13.02 -5.38
CA GLY A 155 -24.05 -13.88 -5.35
C GLY A 155 -23.78 -15.28 -4.84
N ARG A 156 -22.80 -15.44 -3.95
CA ARG A 156 -22.39 -16.73 -3.36
C ARG A 156 -22.76 -16.76 -1.88
N PRO A 157 -24.00 -17.12 -1.51
CA PRO A 157 -24.47 -17.03 -0.13
C PRO A 157 -23.83 -18.06 0.82
N ALA A 158 -23.20 -19.11 0.28
CA ALA A 158 -22.49 -20.13 1.05
C ALA A 158 -20.99 -19.82 1.10
N ILE A 159 -20.35 -20.15 2.23
CA ILE A 159 -18.90 -20.10 2.37
C ILE A 159 -18.30 -21.20 1.49
N ASP A 160 -17.77 -20.80 0.35
CA ASP A 160 -17.07 -21.66 -0.60
C ASP A 160 -15.54 -21.43 -0.54
N PHE A 161 -14.78 -22.30 -1.21
CA PHE A 161 -13.32 -22.19 -1.24
C PHE A 161 -12.83 -20.81 -1.75
N PRO A 162 -13.44 -20.21 -2.79
CA PRO A 162 -13.15 -18.82 -3.18
C PRO A 162 -13.44 -17.77 -2.10
N SER A 163 -14.49 -17.93 -1.30
CA SER A 163 -14.73 -17.03 -0.15
C SER A 163 -13.62 -17.13 0.90
N ILE A 164 -13.10 -18.33 1.15
CA ILE A 164 -11.97 -18.54 2.08
C ILE A 164 -10.70 -17.89 1.52
N ILE A 165 -10.41 -18.03 0.22
CA ILE A 165 -9.26 -17.38 -0.42
C ILE A 165 -9.38 -15.86 -0.32
N ASN A 166 -10.54 -15.29 -0.65
CA ASN A 166 -10.73 -13.84 -0.56
C ASN A 166 -10.64 -13.34 0.88
N PHE A 167 -11.13 -14.12 1.85
CA PHE A 167 -10.94 -13.81 3.26
C PHE A 167 -9.47 -13.68 3.63
N ILE A 168 -8.61 -14.62 3.18
CA ILE A 168 -7.16 -14.56 3.44
C ILE A 168 -6.55 -13.27 2.87
N PHE A 169 -6.91 -12.88 1.64
CA PHE A 169 -6.42 -11.64 1.03
C PHE A 169 -6.94 -10.38 1.75
N PHE A 170 -8.22 -10.33 2.13
CA PHE A 170 -8.78 -9.21 2.88
C PHE A 170 -8.21 -9.09 4.29
N VAL A 171 -7.93 -10.22 4.95
CA VAL A 171 -7.22 -10.27 6.23
C VAL A 171 -5.79 -9.76 6.05
N SER A 172 -5.10 -10.18 5.00
CA SER A 172 -3.75 -9.71 4.67
C SER A 172 -3.71 -8.18 4.52
N GLY A 173 -4.62 -7.60 3.75
CA GLY A 173 -4.71 -6.14 3.59
C GLY A 173 -5.03 -5.41 4.90
N SER A 174 -6.02 -5.91 5.65
CA SER A 174 -6.42 -5.29 6.91
C SER A 174 -5.31 -5.35 7.96
N LEU A 175 -4.65 -6.50 8.12
CA LEU A 175 -3.53 -6.68 9.04
C LEU A 175 -2.29 -5.90 8.61
N SER A 176 -2.00 -5.81 7.30
CA SER A 176 -0.91 -4.99 6.79
C SER A 176 -1.07 -3.52 7.21
N ASN A 177 -2.27 -2.96 7.04
CA ASN A 177 -2.56 -1.58 7.44
C ASN A 177 -2.43 -1.40 8.96
N VAL A 178 -2.90 -2.36 9.76
CA VAL A 178 -2.74 -2.33 11.23
C VAL A 178 -1.27 -2.37 11.62
N PHE A 179 -0.50 -3.30 11.06
CA PHE A 179 0.93 -3.44 11.35
C PHE A 179 1.73 -2.22 10.91
N PHE A 180 1.37 -1.61 9.78
CA PHE A 180 1.93 -0.33 9.34
C PHE A 180 1.65 0.78 10.37
N VAL A 181 0.40 0.96 10.79
CA VAL A 181 0.03 2.00 11.76
C VAL A 181 0.74 1.79 13.11
N VAL A 182 0.82 0.56 13.59
CA VAL A 182 1.51 0.25 14.86
C VAL A 182 3.02 0.46 14.72
N SER A 183 3.66 -0.09 13.69
CA SER A 183 5.11 0.06 13.48
C SER A 183 5.52 1.53 13.29
N PHE A 184 4.74 2.30 12.53
CA PHE A 184 4.90 3.74 12.36
C PHE A 184 4.64 4.51 13.65
N GLY A 185 3.53 4.27 14.34
CA GLY A 185 3.21 4.96 15.58
C GLY A 185 4.29 4.81 16.63
N LEU A 186 4.87 3.59 16.75
CA LEU A 186 6.00 3.33 17.64
C LEU A 186 7.26 4.04 17.15
N ALA A 187 7.65 3.87 15.89
CA ALA A 187 8.85 4.52 15.36
C ALA A 187 8.78 6.04 15.49
N PHE A 188 7.61 6.63 15.26
CA PHE A 188 7.35 8.05 15.43
C PHE A 188 7.37 8.50 16.89
N TYR A 189 6.77 7.72 17.80
CA TYR A 189 6.89 7.94 19.25
C TYR A 189 8.36 7.96 19.66
N TRP A 190 9.12 6.92 19.31
CA TRP A 190 10.56 6.86 19.59
C TRP A 190 11.31 8.04 18.98
N LEU A 191 11.04 8.40 17.73
CA LEU A 191 11.70 9.53 17.06
C LEU A 191 11.51 10.84 17.84
N ILE A 192 10.27 11.22 18.17
CA ILE A 192 9.99 12.49 18.86
C ILE A 192 10.55 12.47 20.27
N PHE A 193 10.20 11.43 21.01
CA PHE A 193 10.45 11.37 22.44
C PHE A 193 11.92 11.05 22.74
N PHE A 194 12.65 10.34 21.88
CA PHE A 194 14.09 10.15 22.04
C PHE A 194 14.90 11.38 21.61
N LYS A 195 14.49 12.09 20.55
CA LYS A 195 15.27 13.23 20.01
C LYS A 195 15.01 14.56 20.71
N ARG A 196 13.94 14.67 21.51
CA ARG A 196 13.58 15.91 22.23
C ARG A 196 13.65 15.74 23.75
N GLN A 197 14.57 14.91 24.25
CA GLN A 197 14.78 14.71 25.68
C GLN A 197 15.57 15.85 26.30
N SER A 198 14.97 16.54 27.26
CA SER A 198 15.70 17.42 28.21
C SER A 198 16.19 16.63 29.43
N VAL A 199 15.49 15.55 29.76
CA VAL A 199 15.77 14.61 30.84
C VAL A 199 15.66 13.20 30.26
N VAL A 200 16.55 12.30 30.67
CA VAL A 200 16.61 10.93 30.13
C VAL A 200 15.38 10.13 30.59
N PHE A 201 14.44 9.86 29.67
CA PHE A 201 13.20 9.14 29.98
C PHE A 201 12.93 7.94 29.07
N LEU A 202 13.52 7.89 27.87
CA LEU A 202 13.34 6.81 26.91
C LEU A 202 14.70 6.47 26.30
N VAL A 203 15.06 5.19 26.33
CA VAL A 203 16.27 4.68 25.69
C VAL A 203 15.91 4.13 24.29
N HIS A 204 16.89 4.16 23.39
CA HIS A 204 16.79 3.52 22.07
C HIS A 204 16.41 2.02 22.22
N PRO A 205 15.50 1.48 21.39
CA PRO A 205 15.10 0.09 21.50
C PRO A 205 16.20 -0.83 20.95
N GLU A 206 16.78 -1.64 21.82
CA GLU A 206 17.80 -2.64 21.48
C GLU A 206 17.37 -4.05 21.94
N GLY A 207 17.97 -5.09 21.36
CA GLY A 207 17.67 -6.49 21.66
C GLY A 207 16.31 -6.95 21.13
N GLN A 208 15.54 -7.64 21.99
CA GLN A 208 14.28 -8.30 21.60
C GLN A 208 13.21 -7.31 21.09
N ALA A 209 13.10 -6.14 21.71
CA ALA A 209 12.15 -5.10 21.27
C ALA A 209 12.37 -4.68 19.82
N LEU A 210 13.63 -4.59 19.38
CA LEU A 210 13.98 -4.24 18.01
C LEU A 210 13.65 -5.39 17.05
N THR A 211 13.94 -6.64 17.43
CA THR A 211 13.62 -7.81 16.60
C THR A 211 12.12 -8.00 16.42
N ASP A 212 11.33 -7.77 17.46
CA ASP A 212 9.86 -7.87 17.41
C ASP A 212 9.27 -6.78 16.52
N TRP A 213 9.78 -5.54 16.63
CA TRP A 213 9.38 -4.44 15.77
C TRP A 213 9.77 -4.68 14.30
N LEU A 214 10.98 -5.18 14.05
CA LEU A 214 11.43 -5.55 12.69
C LEU A 214 10.56 -6.66 12.09
N GLY A 215 10.20 -7.67 12.88
CA GLY A 215 9.29 -8.73 12.47
C GLY A 215 7.92 -8.20 12.08
N LEU A 216 7.35 -7.28 12.86
CA LEU A 216 6.08 -6.63 12.56
C LEU A 216 6.15 -5.80 11.26
N PHE A 217 7.21 -5.02 11.10
CA PHE A 217 7.44 -4.21 9.90
C PHE A 217 7.58 -5.10 8.64
N ALA A 218 8.39 -6.15 8.71
CA ALA A 218 8.56 -7.10 7.60
C ALA A 218 7.23 -7.81 7.26
N ALA A 219 6.45 -8.20 8.27
CA ALA A 219 5.12 -8.77 8.07
C ALA A 219 4.16 -7.76 7.42
N ALA A 220 4.19 -6.48 7.81
CA ALA A 220 3.37 -5.43 7.21
C ALA A 220 3.62 -5.33 5.70
N PHE A 221 4.88 -5.31 5.27
CA PHE A 221 5.24 -5.28 3.86
C PHE A 221 4.80 -6.54 3.11
N ALA A 222 5.12 -7.73 3.64
CA ALA A 222 4.76 -9.00 2.99
C ALA A 222 3.25 -9.12 2.77
N LEU A 223 2.45 -8.76 3.78
CA LEU A 223 1.00 -8.77 3.69
C LEU A 223 0.47 -7.68 2.74
N LYS A 224 1.15 -6.53 2.63
CA LYS A 224 0.79 -5.47 1.67
C LYS A 224 1.02 -5.92 0.22
N CYS A 225 2.10 -6.65 -0.04
CA CYS A 225 2.37 -7.22 -1.35
C CYS A 225 1.23 -8.17 -1.78
N LEU A 226 0.74 -9.01 -0.86
CA LEU A 226 -0.38 -9.91 -1.14
C LEU A 226 -1.68 -9.15 -1.43
N GLU A 227 -1.98 -8.09 -0.67
CA GLU A 227 -3.13 -7.22 -0.94
C GLU A 227 -3.03 -6.55 -2.32
N LEU A 228 -1.84 -6.04 -2.68
CA LEU A 228 -1.64 -5.38 -3.97
C LEU A 228 -1.78 -6.34 -5.14
N ILE A 229 -1.23 -7.56 -5.02
CA ILE A 229 -1.41 -8.61 -6.03
C ILE A 229 -2.90 -8.94 -6.20
N HIS A 230 -3.63 -9.09 -5.08
CA HIS A 230 -5.07 -9.34 -5.10
C HIS A 230 -5.85 -8.19 -5.76
N LEU A 231 -5.50 -6.94 -5.45
CA LEU A 231 -6.07 -5.74 -6.07
C LEU A 231 -5.89 -5.77 -7.60
N ILE A 232 -4.66 -5.99 -8.08
CA ILE A 232 -4.35 -6.02 -9.51
C ILE A 232 -5.11 -7.16 -10.20
N ILE A 233 -5.17 -8.35 -9.59
CA ILE A 233 -5.94 -9.48 -10.14
C ILE A 233 -7.42 -9.13 -10.26
N MET A 234 -8.01 -8.53 -9.21
CA MET A 234 -9.42 -8.14 -9.23
C MET A 234 -9.70 -7.09 -10.31
N GLN A 235 -8.86 -6.07 -10.43
CA GLN A 235 -9.02 -5.03 -11.47
C GLN A 235 -8.83 -5.59 -12.90
N CYS A 236 -7.88 -6.49 -13.10
CA CYS A 236 -7.63 -7.13 -14.41
C CYS A 236 -8.64 -8.23 -14.76
N THR A 237 -9.61 -8.54 -13.89
CA THR A 237 -10.65 -9.55 -14.14
C THR A 237 -12.06 -8.97 -14.24
N VAL A 238 -12.21 -7.65 -14.07
CA VAL A 238 -13.49 -6.93 -14.21
C VAL A 238 -14.12 -7.20 -15.58
N ASP A 239 -15.42 -7.44 -15.61
CA ASP A 239 -16.16 -7.53 -16.86
C ASP A 239 -16.60 -6.12 -17.30
N ILE A 240 -16.18 -5.68 -18.48
CA ILE A 240 -16.56 -4.37 -19.02
C ILE A 240 -17.16 -4.53 -20.41
N PHE A 241 -18.28 -3.85 -20.66
CA PHE A 241 -18.96 -3.84 -21.95
C PHE A 241 -19.32 -2.40 -22.37
N LEU A 242 -19.07 -2.08 -23.63
CA LEU A 242 -19.37 -0.78 -24.23
C LEU A 242 -20.66 -0.89 -25.04
N ILE A 243 -21.69 -0.19 -24.58
CA ILE A 243 -23.02 -0.15 -25.20
C ILE A 243 -23.06 1.01 -26.17
N ASP A 244 -23.33 0.70 -27.43
CA ASP A 244 -23.40 1.65 -28.51
C ASP A 244 -24.87 1.99 -28.83
N TRP A 245 -25.24 3.26 -28.66
CA TRP A 245 -26.61 3.74 -28.85
C TRP A 245 -26.90 4.23 -30.27
N GLU A 246 -25.91 4.31 -31.16
CA GLU A 246 -26.13 4.80 -32.52
C GLU A 246 -26.95 3.79 -33.34
N ARG A 247 -27.92 4.31 -34.09
CA ARG A 247 -28.78 3.51 -34.98
C ARG A 247 -28.37 3.69 -36.43
N SER A 248 -28.62 2.66 -37.24
CA SER A 248 -28.37 2.71 -38.68
C SER A 248 -29.19 3.82 -39.36
N ARG A 249 -28.59 4.59 -40.27
CA ARG A 249 -29.18 5.80 -40.86
C ARG A 249 -30.10 5.55 -42.07
N GLY A 250 -30.81 4.42 -42.09
CA GLY A 250 -31.70 4.02 -43.18
C GLY A 250 -31.12 2.92 -44.08
N ALA A 251 -31.84 2.59 -45.16
CA ALA A 251 -31.51 1.49 -46.06
C ALA A 251 -30.68 1.95 -47.27
N VAL A 252 -29.58 1.26 -47.55
CA VAL A 252 -28.68 1.47 -48.70
C VAL A 252 -29.31 0.90 -49.98
N SER A 253 -29.91 -0.28 -49.89
CA SER A 253 -30.55 -0.98 -51.01
C SER A 253 -31.45 -2.12 -50.52
N VAL A 254 -32.38 -2.55 -51.36
CA VAL A 254 -33.13 -3.80 -51.17
C VAL A 254 -32.35 -4.90 -51.89
N ASP A 255 -31.96 -5.95 -51.17
CA ASP A 255 -31.25 -7.08 -51.74
C ASP A 255 -32.16 -7.81 -52.74
N ALA A 256 -31.77 -7.88 -54.01
CA ALA A 256 -32.65 -8.36 -55.09
C ALA A 256 -33.01 -9.85 -54.97
N GLU A 257 -32.21 -10.65 -54.26
CA GLU A 257 -32.42 -12.09 -54.07
C GLU A 257 -33.19 -12.47 -52.79
N THR A 258 -33.14 -11.64 -51.75
CA THR A 258 -33.74 -11.99 -50.43
C THR A 258 -34.81 -11.01 -49.95
N GLY A 259 -35.01 -9.88 -50.65
CA GLY A 259 -35.97 -8.84 -50.28
C GLY A 259 -35.67 -8.12 -48.96
N LYS A 260 -34.52 -8.42 -48.32
CA LYS A 260 -34.10 -7.77 -47.07
C LYS A 260 -33.48 -6.40 -47.38
N ARG A 261 -33.90 -5.38 -46.61
CA ARG A 261 -33.29 -4.05 -46.66
C ARG A 261 -31.91 -4.12 -46.02
N ARG A 262 -30.85 -3.76 -46.76
CA ARG A 262 -29.51 -3.58 -46.19
C ARG A 262 -29.44 -2.21 -45.56
N GLU A 263 -29.29 -2.16 -44.25
CA GLU A 263 -29.12 -0.91 -43.50
C GLU A 263 -27.69 -0.38 -43.62
N ILE A 264 -27.54 0.95 -43.53
CA ILE A 264 -26.21 1.58 -43.47
C ILE A 264 -25.50 1.06 -42.22
N PRO A 265 -24.28 0.48 -42.36
CA PRO A 265 -23.55 0.01 -41.21
C PRO A 265 -23.18 1.18 -40.31
N VAL A 266 -23.34 0.94 -39.01
CA VAL A 266 -23.02 1.88 -37.96
C VAL A 266 -21.49 1.91 -37.76
N SER A 267 -20.90 3.11 -37.62
CA SER A 267 -19.46 3.27 -37.40
C SER A 267 -19.04 2.65 -36.07
N ILE A 268 -17.92 1.92 -36.03
CA ILE A 268 -17.35 1.34 -34.80
C ILE A 268 -16.32 2.26 -34.13
N TRP A 269 -15.86 3.31 -34.82
CA TRP A 269 -14.73 4.13 -34.38
C TRP A 269 -14.94 4.80 -33.02
N ARG A 270 -16.18 5.21 -32.70
CA ARG A 270 -16.49 5.75 -31.37
C ARG A 270 -16.26 4.74 -30.25
N THR A 271 -16.56 3.46 -30.49
CA THR A 271 -16.34 2.38 -29.51
C THR A 271 -14.85 2.17 -29.29
N TYR A 272 -14.05 2.22 -30.34
CA TYR A 272 -12.58 2.20 -30.21
C TYR A 272 -12.04 3.43 -29.49
N PHE A 273 -12.57 4.62 -29.78
CA PHE A 273 -12.16 5.84 -29.12
C PHE A 273 -12.43 5.78 -27.60
N VAL A 274 -13.65 5.42 -27.20
CA VAL A 274 -14.00 5.26 -25.77
C VAL A 274 -13.20 4.11 -25.12
N ALA A 275 -12.94 3.01 -25.83
CA ALA A 275 -12.10 1.93 -25.31
C ALA A 275 -10.65 2.39 -25.08
N ASN A 276 -10.09 3.22 -25.95
CA ASN A 276 -8.74 3.76 -25.81
C ASN A 276 -8.63 4.71 -24.62
N GLU A 277 -9.60 5.61 -24.49
CA GLU A 277 -9.64 6.55 -23.36
C GLU A 277 -9.83 5.80 -22.04
N TRP A 278 -10.64 4.72 -22.03
CA TRP A 278 -10.72 3.83 -20.87
C TRP A 278 -9.36 3.16 -20.57
N ASN A 279 -8.62 2.73 -21.60
CA ASN A 279 -7.29 2.14 -21.43
C ASN A 279 -6.29 3.14 -20.81
N GLU A 280 -6.34 4.42 -21.21
CA GLU A 280 -5.47 5.46 -20.65
C GLU A 280 -5.77 5.75 -19.17
N ILE A 281 -7.06 5.88 -18.79
CA ILE A 281 -7.41 6.24 -17.42
C ILE A 281 -7.17 5.12 -16.41
N GLN A 282 -6.97 3.88 -16.86
CA GLN A 282 -6.76 2.72 -15.99
C GLN A 282 -5.69 3.01 -14.94
N THR A 283 -4.46 3.28 -15.36
CA THR A 283 -3.29 3.47 -14.47
C THR A 283 -3.13 4.88 -13.96
N THR A 284 -4.08 5.78 -14.24
CA THR A 284 -4.05 7.15 -13.73
C THR A 284 -4.11 7.15 -12.20
N ARG A 285 -3.18 7.88 -11.60
CA ARG A 285 -2.99 8.07 -10.14
C ARG A 285 -3.43 9.47 -9.75
N LYS A 286 -3.78 9.66 -8.47
CA LYS A 286 -4.04 11.00 -7.92
C LYS A 286 -2.75 11.74 -7.58
N ILE A 287 -1.68 10.99 -7.30
CA ILE A 287 -0.38 11.52 -6.89
C ILE A 287 0.63 11.27 -8.02
N ASN A 288 1.53 12.22 -8.24
CA ASN A 288 2.62 12.02 -9.19
C ASN A 288 3.77 11.25 -8.51
N ASN A 289 3.99 10.01 -8.95
CA ASN A 289 4.99 9.11 -8.35
C ASN A 289 6.42 9.61 -8.48
N VAL A 290 6.75 10.20 -9.64
CA VAL A 290 8.09 10.73 -9.91
C VAL A 290 8.39 11.88 -8.95
N PHE A 291 7.46 12.82 -8.85
CA PHE A 291 7.59 13.95 -7.93
C PHE A 291 7.60 13.50 -6.47
N GLN A 292 6.76 12.52 -6.10
CA GLN A 292 6.71 11.96 -4.75
C GLN A 292 8.08 11.40 -4.33
N ILE A 293 8.68 10.52 -5.13
CA ILE A 293 9.98 9.91 -4.81
C ILE A 293 11.10 10.96 -4.82
N PHE A 294 11.10 11.86 -5.82
CA PHE A 294 12.09 12.93 -5.89
C PHE A 294 12.04 13.83 -4.66
N ALA A 295 10.86 14.31 -4.27
CA ALA A 295 10.69 15.18 -3.11
C ALA A 295 11.08 14.46 -1.81
N VAL A 296 10.71 13.19 -1.65
CA VAL A 296 11.11 12.38 -0.48
C VAL A 296 12.63 12.28 -0.38
N VAL A 297 13.33 11.91 -1.45
CA VAL A 297 14.79 11.81 -1.46
C VAL A 297 15.45 13.17 -1.24
N PHE A 298 14.90 14.24 -1.80
CA PHE A 298 15.37 15.61 -1.58
C PHE A 298 15.31 15.99 -0.08
N PHE A 299 14.18 15.80 0.60
CA PHE A 299 14.07 16.15 2.02
C PHE A 299 14.91 15.22 2.92
N LEU A 300 15.00 13.92 2.60
CA LEU A 300 15.77 12.98 3.39
C LEU A 300 17.29 13.25 3.28
N VAL A 301 17.80 13.41 2.06
CA VAL A 301 19.25 13.47 1.79
C VAL A 301 19.75 14.91 1.63
N VAL A 302 19.12 15.72 0.78
CA VAL A 302 19.62 17.06 0.43
C VAL A 302 19.36 18.06 1.55
N VAL A 303 18.17 18.05 2.15
CA VAL A 303 17.86 18.86 3.34
C VAL A 303 18.54 18.28 4.58
N GLY A 304 18.83 16.98 4.60
CA GLY A 304 19.61 16.33 5.65
C GLY A 304 18.78 15.75 6.80
N PHE A 305 17.49 15.43 6.59
CA PHE A 305 16.68 14.77 7.63
C PHE A 305 17.24 13.40 8.04
N GLU A 306 18.04 12.76 7.18
CA GLU A 306 18.85 11.58 7.53
C GLU A 306 19.72 11.79 8.78
N ASN A 307 20.24 13.00 9.02
CA ASN A 307 21.08 13.27 10.19
C ASN A 307 20.32 13.17 11.53
N VAL A 308 18.99 13.27 11.49
CA VAL A 308 18.11 13.10 12.66
C VAL A 308 17.97 11.61 13.02
N THR A 309 18.35 10.68 12.14
CA THR A 309 18.09 9.24 12.34
C THR A 309 19.19 8.50 13.10
N THR A 310 20.18 9.22 13.62
CA THR A 310 21.30 8.66 14.40
C THR A 310 20.85 8.20 15.80
N LYS A 311 21.62 7.33 16.47
CA LYS A 311 21.32 6.85 17.83
C LYS A 311 21.61 7.87 18.94
N ASP A 312 22.09 9.07 18.61
CA ASP A 312 22.27 10.16 19.59
C ASP A 312 20.96 10.94 19.82
N PRO A 313 20.76 11.57 21.01
CA PRO A 313 19.56 12.35 21.28
C PRO A 313 19.52 13.70 20.52
N LEU A 314 20.59 14.11 19.83
CA LEU A 314 20.63 15.38 19.12
C LEU A 314 19.80 15.28 17.82
N GLY A 315 18.73 16.05 17.76
CA GLY A 315 17.82 16.14 16.61
C GLY A 315 18.25 17.14 15.52
N ASN A 316 19.54 17.49 15.44
CA ASN A 316 20.00 18.49 14.48
C ASN A 316 19.98 17.95 13.05
N VAL A 317 19.29 18.66 12.17
CA VAL A 317 19.20 18.35 10.72
C VAL A 317 20.53 18.66 10.02
N VAL A 318 21.19 19.75 10.42
CA VAL A 318 22.52 20.13 9.94
C VAL A 318 23.52 19.79 11.03
N LYS A 319 24.50 18.93 10.70
CA LYS A 319 25.61 18.54 11.58
C LYS A 319 26.92 18.91 10.89
N ASP A 320 27.84 19.54 11.61
CA ASP A 320 29.15 19.89 11.08
C ASP A 320 30.02 18.62 10.91
N ALA A 321 31.02 18.66 10.03
CA ALA A 321 31.91 17.53 9.81
C ALA A 321 32.75 17.17 11.05
N ALA A 322 32.92 18.13 11.97
CA ALA A 322 33.61 17.95 13.23
C ALA A 322 32.71 17.40 14.35
N ASP A 323 31.39 17.39 14.14
CA ASP A 323 30.44 16.89 15.13
C ASP A 323 30.47 15.37 15.21
N TYR A 324 30.34 14.85 16.43
CA TYR A 324 30.16 13.43 16.66
C TYR A 324 28.90 12.91 15.96
N LYS A 325 29.03 11.84 15.17
CA LYS A 325 27.92 11.13 14.52
C LYS A 325 27.81 9.73 15.10
N ALA A 326 26.74 9.46 15.83
CA ALA A 326 26.40 8.11 16.23
C ALA A 326 25.88 7.32 15.02
N ASP A 327 25.92 5.99 15.13
CA ASP A 327 25.39 5.10 14.09
C ASP A 327 23.91 5.36 13.82
N TYR A 328 23.49 5.11 12.57
CA TYR A 328 22.09 5.24 12.19
C TYR A 328 21.22 4.15 12.84
N SER A 329 20.01 4.52 13.24
CA SER A 329 19.01 3.57 13.70
C SER A 329 17.98 3.26 12.61
N SER A 330 17.76 1.97 12.36
CA SER A 330 16.69 1.50 11.47
C SER A 330 15.30 2.02 11.87
N VAL A 331 14.99 2.12 13.17
CA VAL A 331 13.70 2.60 13.67
C VAL A 331 13.50 4.08 13.36
N PHE A 332 14.52 4.92 13.61
CA PHE A 332 14.43 6.35 13.31
C PHE A 332 14.47 6.64 11.83
N ARG A 333 15.23 5.85 11.06
CA ARG A 333 15.26 5.92 9.60
C ARG A 333 13.88 5.64 9.02
N TYR A 334 13.26 4.55 9.47
CA TYR A 334 11.88 4.21 9.11
C TYR A 334 10.91 5.32 9.50
N GLY A 335 10.91 5.76 10.77
CA GLY A 335 9.98 6.79 11.25
C GLY A 335 10.09 8.09 10.47
N THR A 336 11.31 8.55 10.20
CA THR A 336 11.56 9.79 9.43
C THR A 336 11.15 9.64 7.97
N ALA A 337 11.49 8.51 7.33
CA ALA A 337 11.10 8.23 5.95
C ALA A 337 9.58 8.20 5.79
N VAL A 338 8.86 7.47 6.65
CA VAL A 338 7.40 7.39 6.61
C VAL A 338 6.76 8.76 6.84
N CYS A 339 7.25 9.54 7.81
CA CYS A 339 6.76 10.91 8.05
C CYS A 339 6.88 11.79 6.81
N VAL A 340 8.06 11.84 6.19
CA VAL A 340 8.30 12.66 5.00
C VAL A 340 7.41 12.20 3.84
N TYR A 341 7.33 10.89 3.60
CA TYR A 341 6.51 10.32 2.53
C TYR A 341 5.02 10.64 2.71
N LEU A 342 4.48 10.49 3.92
CA LEU A 342 3.09 10.80 4.23
C LEU A 342 2.80 12.29 4.11
N VAL A 343 3.66 13.16 4.63
CA VAL A 343 3.47 14.62 4.55
C VAL A 343 3.43 15.09 3.10
N ILE A 344 4.39 14.65 2.27
CA ILE A 344 4.41 15.01 0.85
C ILE A 344 3.19 14.41 0.13
N GLY A 345 2.83 13.16 0.43
CA GLY A 345 1.66 12.50 -0.17
C GLY A 345 0.34 13.22 0.16
N ILE A 346 0.17 13.66 1.41
CA ILE A 346 -1.00 14.44 1.84
C ILE A 346 -1.03 15.80 1.14
N ILE A 347 0.10 16.51 1.07
CA ILE A 347 0.18 17.80 0.39
C ILE A 347 -0.17 17.64 -1.10
N GLN A 348 0.36 16.62 -1.77
CA GLN A 348 0.02 16.32 -3.15
C GLN A 348 -1.46 16.00 -3.30
N TRP A 349 -2.01 15.12 -2.46
CA TRP A 349 -3.42 14.76 -2.52
C TRP A 349 -4.35 15.97 -2.33
N ILE A 350 -4.06 16.84 -1.36
CA ILE A 350 -4.80 18.10 -1.17
C ILE A 350 -4.70 18.98 -2.42
N PHE A 351 -3.49 19.15 -2.97
CA PHE A 351 -3.29 19.93 -4.19
C PHE A 351 -4.09 19.37 -5.37
N PHE A 352 -4.03 18.06 -5.60
CA PHE A 352 -4.71 17.44 -6.73
C PHE A 352 -6.23 17.55 -6.60
N VAL A 353 -6.80 17.18 -5.45
CA VAL A 353 -8.24 17.18 -5.23
C VAL A 353 -8.85 18.60 -5.23
N PHE A 354 -8.19 19.56 -4.57
CA PHE A 354 -8.78 20.90 -4.41
C PHE A 354 -8.40 21.89 -5.51
N ILE A 355 -7.24 21.70 -6.16
CA ILE A 355 -6.70 22.65 -7.13
C ILE A 355 -6.67 22.04 -8.53
N TYR A 356 -5.95 20.93 -8.72
CA TYR A 356 -5.73 20.37 -10.06
C TYR A 356 -7.04 19.89 -10.71
N GLU A 357 -7.80 19.03 -10.03
CA GLU A 357 -9.08 18.49 -10.52
C GLU A 357 -10.11 19.60 -10.78
N ARG A 358 -10.07 20.67 -9.98
CA ARG A 358 -11.05 21.76 -10.07
C ARG A 358 -10.72 22.80 -11.15
N PHE A 359 -9.45 23.10 -11.36
CA PHE A 359 -9.02 24.23 -12.21
C PHE A 359 -8.22 23.82 -13.45
N VAL A 360 -7.70 22.60 -13.51
CA VAL A 360 -6.83 22.14 -14.61
C VAL A 360 -7.51 21.02 -15.38
N GLU A 361 -7.68 19.85 -14.77
CA GLU A 361 -8.09 18.64 -15.48
C GLU A 361 -8.63 17.59 -14.51
N ASP A 362 -9.83 17.07 -14.79
CA ASP A 362 -10.39 15.88 -14.15
C ASP A 362 -10.60 14.80 -15.22
N LYS A 363 -9.61 13.92 -15.37
CA LYS A 363 -9.62 12.85 -16.38
C LYS A 363 -10.83 11.90 -16.22
N VAL A 364 -11.26 11.66 -14.99
CA VAL A 364 -12.37 10.74 -14.69
C VAL A 364 -13.68 11.34 -15.16
N ARG A 365 -13.93 12.62 -14.88
CA ARG A 365 -15.14 13.32 -15.37
C ARG A 365 -15.11 13.56 -16.87
N GLN A 366 -13.96 13.92 -17.44
CA GLN A 366 -13.80 14.07 -18.89
C GLN A 366 -14.13 12.77 -19.63
N PHE A 367 -13.79 11.61 -19.05
CA PHE A 367 -14.19 10.32 -19.61
C PHE A 367 -15.71 10.12 -19.60
N VAL A 368 -16.41 10.53 -18.54
CA VAL A 368 -17.89 10.46 -18.47
C VAL A 368 -18.52 11.40 -19.51
N ASP A 369 -18.00 12.61 -19.64
CA ASP A 369 -18.44 13.57 -20.67
C ASP A 369 -18.21 13.00 -22.07
N LEU A 370 -17.05 12.40 -22.30
CA LEU A 370 -16.74 11.77 -23.58
C LEU A 370 -17.71 10.64 -23.93
N CYS A 371 -18.10 9.81 -22.95
CA CYS A 371 -19.08 8.75 -23.14
C CYS A 371 -20.39 9.32 -23.69
N SER A 372 -20.86 10.45 -23.12
CA SER A 372 -22.10 11.12 -23.57
C SER A 372 -21.99 11.77 -24.95
N MET A 373 -20.85 12.37 -25.26
CA MET A 373 -20.59 12.94 -26.59
C MET A 373 -20.47 11.86 -27.67
N SER A 374 -19.89 10.72 -27.30
CA SER A 374 -19.68 9.58 -28.21
C SER A 374 -20.90 8.69 -28.35
N ASN A 375 -21.99 8.97 -27.62
CA ASN A 375 -23.21 8.15 -27.61
C ASN A 375 -22.95 6.68 -27.18
N ILE A 376 -22.04 6.48 -26.21
CA ILE A 376 -21.64 5.16 -25.70
C ILE A 376 -21.78 5.12 -24.19
N SER A 377 -22.50 4.12 -23.68
CA SER A 377 -22.52 3.83 -22.24
C SER A 377 -21.50 2.75 -21.88
N VAL A 378 -20.95 2.83 -20.67
CA VAL A 378 -20.01 1.84 -20.15
C VAL A 378 -20.68 1.03 -19.05
N PHE A 379 -20.75 -0.28 -19.22
CA PHE A 379 -21.32 -1.20 -18.25
C PHE A 379 -20.19 -2.02 -17.61
N ILE A 380 -19.93 -1.79 -16.33
CA ILE A 380 -18.81 -2.36 -15.59
C ILE A 380 -19.39 -3.32 -14.54
N MET A 381 -18.96 -4.57 -14.58
CA MET A 381 -19.30 -5.61 -13.61
C MET A 381 -18.04 -6.00 -12.84
N SER A 382 -17.86 -5.38 -11.67
CA SER A 382 -16.78 -5.72 -10.74
C SER A 382 -16.99 -7.11 -10.12
N ASN A 383 -18.25 -7.47 -9.88
CA ASN A 383 -18.67 -8.78 -9.40
C ASN A 383 -19.91 -9.24 -10.17
N ASN A 384 -20.31 -10.50 -9.99
CA ASN A 384 -21.45 -11.08 -10.70
C ASN A 384 -22.78 -10.33 -10.51
N HIS A 385 -23.01 -9.74 -9.33
CA HIS A 385 -24.24 -9.02 -8.98
C HIS A 385 -23.98 -7.56 -8.60
N PHE A 386 -22.80 -7.02 -8.92
CA PHE A 386 -22.43 -5.66 -8.53
C PHE A 386 -21.44 -5.05 -9.51
N GLY A 387 -21.56 -3.74 -9.73
CA GLY A 387 -20.58 -2.99 -10.49
C GLY A 387 -20.97 -1.53 -10.63
N TYR A 388 -20.65 -0.96 -11.79
CA TYR A 388 -20.84 0.45 -12.10
C TYR A 388 -21.40 0.63 -13.50
N TYR A 389 -22.18 1.69 -13.69
CA TYR A 389 -22.74 2.06 -14.98
C TYR A 389 -22.45 3.53 -15.24
N ILE A 390 -21.91 3.82 -16.41
CA ILE A 390 -21.71 5.17 -16.92
C ILE A 390 -22.69 5.35 -18.08
N HIS A 391 -23.61 6.29 -17.90
CA HIS A 391 -24.60 6.65 -18.89
C HIS A 391 -24.01 7.65 -19.88
N GLY A 392 -23.88 7.21 -21.13
CA GLY A 392 -23.42 8.04 -22.24
C GLY A 392 -24.39 8.01 -23.42
N CYS A 393 -25.69 7.80 -23.20
CA CYS A 393 -26.67 8.03 -24.26
C CYS A 393 -26.71 9.54 -24.54
N SER A 394 -26.41 9.94 -25.77
CA SER A 394 -26.44 11.34 -26.16
C SER A 394 -27.88 11.86 -26.14
N VAL A 395 -28.08 13.07 -25.61
CA VAL A 395 -29.38 13.77 -25.60
C VAL A 395 -29.90 14.04 -27.02
N HIS A 396 -29.01 14.05 -28.01
CA HIS A 396 -29.32 14.21 -29.41
C HIS A 396 -29.60 12.87 -30.14
N GLY A 397 -29.35 11.74 -29.47
CA GLY A 397 -29.57 10.39 -30.00
C GLY A 397 -28.62 9.99 -31.13
N LYS A 398 -27.59 10.80 -31.41
CA LYS A 398 -26.56 10.53 -32.42
C LYS A 398 -25.25 11.23 -32.07
N ALA A 399 -24.13 10.59 -32.41
CA ALA A 399 -22.78 11.16 -32.25
C ALA A 399 -22.08 11.47 -33.59
N ASP A 400 -22.30 10.65 -34.63
CA ASP A 400 -21.59 10.77 -35.91
C ASP A 400 -22.11 11.96 -36.73
N THR A 401 -21.69 13.18 -36.41
CA THR A 401 -22.20 14.41 -37.04
C THR A 401 -21.07 15.25 -37.65
N ASP A 402 -21.42 16.12 -38.59
CA ASP A 402 -20.47 17.09 -39.15
C ASP A 402 -20.15 18.18 -38.11
N MET A 403 -18.99 18.83 -38.24
CA MET A 403 -18.51 19.86 -37.31
C MET A 403 -19.56 20.93 -37.03
N ARG A 404 -20.26 21.40 -38.07
CA ARG A 404 -21.32 22.42 -37.92
C ARG A 404 -22.48 21.92 -37.06
N GLU A 405 -22.87 20.66 -37.24
CA GLU A 405 -23.98 20.07 -36.49
C GLU A 405 -23.58 19.87 -35.02
N MET A 406 -22.35 19.44 -34.75
CA MET A 406 -21.80 19.32 -33.40
C MET A 406 -21.80 20.67 -32.65
N PHE A 407 -21.41 21.77 -33.31
CA PHE A 407 -21.50 23.10 -32.71
C PHE A 407 -22.94 23.52 -32.38
N ILE A 408 -23.90 23.20 -33.26
CA ILE A 408 -25.33 23.49 -33.01
C ILE A 408 -25.86 22.67 -31.83
N MET A 409 -25.42 21.41 -31.72
CA MET A 409 -25.75 20.53 -30.60
C MET A 409 -25.25 21.09 -29.27
N MET A 410 -23.95 21.41 -29.19
CA MET A 410 -23.35 22.01 -27.99
C MET A 410 -24.03 23.32 -27.60
N LYS A 411 -24.36 24.17 -28.57
CA LYS A 411 -25.08 25.42 -28.30
C LYS A 411 -26.48 25.19 -27.75
N LYS A 412 -27.20 24.17 -28.23
CA LYS A 412 -28.53 23.80 -27.70
C LYS A 412 -28.45 23.22 -26.29
N GLU A 413 -27.37 22.52 -25.96
CA GLU A 413 -27.11 22.07 -24.59
C GLU A 413 -26.79 23.26 -23.67
N GLU A 414 -25.95 24.20 -24.11
CA GLU A 414 -25.62 25.43 -23.37
C GLU A 414 -26.85 26.32 -23.11
N GLU A 415 -27.76 26.40 -24.09
CA GLU A 415 -29.02 27.15 -23.97
C GLU A 415 -30.13 26.38 -23.21
N ASP A 416 -29.85 25.17 -22.69
CA ASP A 416 -30.80 24.28 -21.98
C ASP A 416 -32.10 24.00 -22.79
N VAL A 417 -31.97 23.93 -24.12
CA VAL A 417 -33.08 23.69 -25.07
C VAL A 417 -33.38 22.20 -25.21
N VAL A 418 -32.42 21.35 -24.85
CA VAL A 418 -32.53 19.88 -24.87
C VAL A 418 -32.59 19.32 -23.46
N GLY A 419 -33.04 18.07 -23.33
CA GLY A 419 -33.02 17.38 -22.05
C GLY A 419 -31.60 17.26 -21.49
N LYS A 420 -31.50 17.14 -20.17
CA LYS A 420 -30.26 16.90 -19.46
C LYS A 420 -29.67 15.51 -19.77
N ARG A 421 -28.36 15.36 -19.55
CA ARG A 421 -27.58 14.16 -19.95
C ARG A 421 -27.77 12.94 -19.04
N GLY A 422 -28.50 13.06 -17.92
CA GLY A 422 -28.66 11.96 -16.96
C GLY A 422 -29.61 10.87 -17.44
N LEU A 423 -29.55 9.71 -16.76
CA LEU A 423 -30.36 8.54 -17.09
C LEU A 423 -31.86 8.78 -16.89
N GLU A 424 -32.23 9.49 -15.82
CA GLU A 424 -33.63 9.86 -15.56
C GLU A 424 -33.95 11.22 -16.19
N PRO A 425 -35.17 11.41 -16.75
CA PRO A 425 -35.55 12.66 -17.38
C PRO A 425 -35.37 13.86 -16.45
N GLY A 426 -34.60 14.86 -16.89
CA GLY A 426 -34.35 16.09 -16.12
C GLY A 426 -33.26 16.00 -15.06
N THR A 427 -32.47 14.92 -15.03
CA THR A 427 -31.31 14.77 -14.15
C THR A 427 -30.00 14.93 -14.92
N ASP A 428 -28.93 15.37 -14.24
CA ASP A 428 -27.56 15.43 -14.80
C ASP A 428 -26.69 14.23 -14.36
N GLN A 429 -27.28 13.28 -13.61
CA GLN A 429 -26.58 12.14 -13.05
C GLN A 429 -26.29 11.09 -14.12
N GLN A 430 -25.01 10.88 -14.42
CA GLN A 430 -24.57 9.95 -15.45
C GLN A 430 -23.92 8.68 -14.89
N THR A 431 -23.38 8.72 -13.69
CA THR A 431 -22.68 7.60 -13.07
C THR A 431 -23.54 6.94 -12.00
N PHE A 432 -23.51 5.62 -11.97
CA PHE A 432 -24.31 4.83 -11.05
C PHE A 432 -23.51 3.66 -10.54
N MET A 433 -23.72 3.33 -9.27
CA MET A 433 -23.31 2.05 -8.72
C MET A 433 -24.49 1.08 -8.82
N ILE A 434 -24.28 -0.09 -9.42
CA ILE A 434 -25.38 -0.98 -9.80
C ILE A 434 -25.35 -2.29 -9.01
N ALA A 435 -26.49 -2.67 -8.46
CA ALA A 435 -26.75 -4.01 -7.93
C ALA A 435 -27.59 -4.78 -8.96
N LEU A 436 -27.06 -5.90 -9.44
CA LEU A 436 -27.58 -6.60 -10.62
C LEU A 436 -28.41 -7.83 -10.23
N PRO A 437 -29.51 -8.11 -10.96
CA PRO A 437 -30.32 -9.30 -10.73
C PRO A 437 -29.65 -10.55 -11.31
N LYS A 438 -29.88 -11.71 -10.66
CA LYS A 438 -29.28 -13.01 -11.05
C LYS A 438 -29.51 -13.36 -12.52
N ARG A 439 -30.73 -13.07 -13.01
CA ARG A 439 -31.14 -13.37 -14.39
C ARG A 439 -30.34 -12.59 -15.44
N LEU A 440 -29.93 -11.37 -15.12
CA LEU A 440 -29.11 -10.56 -16.03
C LEU A 440 -27.74 -11.21 -16.22
N ARG A 441 -27.09 -11.62 -15.13
CA ARG A 441 -25.79 -12.30 -15.20
C ARG A 441 -25.85 -13.62 -15.96
N GLN A 442 -26.91 -14.40 -15.76
CA GLN A 442 -27.12 -15.66 -16.50
C GLN A 442 -27.21 -15.43 -18.01
N LYS A 443 -27.98 -14.43 -18.46
CA LYS A 443 -28.07 -14.09 -19.89
C LYS A 443 -26.74 -13.60 -20.45
N TYR A 444 -26.03 -12.76 -19.69
CA TYR A 444 -24.70 -12.28 -20.06
C TYR A 444 -23.71 -13.43 -20.29
N GLU A 445 -23.63 -14.36 -19.33
CA GLU A 445 -22.74 -15.54 -19.43
C GLU A 445 -23.12 -16.47 -20.58
N LEU A 446 -24.40 -16.61 -20.89
CA LEU A 446 -24.84 -17.42 -22.03
C LEU A 446 -24.34 -16.85 -23.36
N VAL A 447 -24.52 -15.54 -23.59
CA VAL A 447 -24.13 -14.89 -24.85
C VAL A 447 -22.61 -14.86 -25.00
N ILE A 448 -21.87 -14.49 -23.95
CA ILE A 448 -20.39 -14.48 -23.99
C ILE A 448 -19.81 -15.89 -24.02
N GLY A 449 -20.40 -16.82 -23.27
CA GLY A 449 -19.96 -18.21 -23.21
C GLY A 449 -20.01 -18.87 -24.59
N GLN A 450 -21.07 -18.63 -25.35
CA GLN A 450 -21.20 -19.08 -26.74
C GLN A 450 -20.09 -18.48 -27.62
N ALA A 451 -19.90 -17.15 -27.58
CA ALA A 451 -18.86 -16.48 -28.36
C ALA A 451 -17.44 -17.00 -28.05
N ARG A 452 -17.16 -17.32 -26.77
CA ARG A 452 -15.87 -17.86 -26.33
C ARG A 452 -15.63 -19.29 -26.79
N LEU A 453 -16.61 -20.18 -26.63
CA LEU A 453 -16.51 -21.57 -27.05
C LEU A 453 -16.22 -21.68 -28.55
N GLU A 454 -16.87 -20.84 -29.35
CA GLU A 454 -16.67 -20.81 -30.78
C GLU A 454 -15.30 -20.24 -31.18
N SER A 455 -14.85 -19.19 -30.49
CA SER A 455 -13.50 -18.63 -30.68
C SER A 455 -12.40 -19.66 -30.33
N ALA A 456 -12.57 -20.41 -29.24
CA ALA A 456 -11.64 -21.47 -28.84
C ALA A 456 -11.66 -22.66 -29.81
N ALA A 457 -12.84 -23.08 -30.26
CA ALA A 457 -12.99 -24.12 -31.27
C ALA A 457 -12.34 -23.74 -32.60
N ALA A 458 -12.37 -22.45 -32.95
CA ALA A 458 -11.71 -21.95 -34.15
C ALA A 458 -10.18 -21.91 -34.00
N ALA A 459 -9.66 -21.48 -32.84
CA ALA A 459 -8.23 -21.50 -32.55
C ALA A 459 -7.64 -22.93 -32.65
N ALA A 460 -8.30 -23.92 -32.05
CA ALA A 460 -7.91 -25.33 -32.13
C ALA A 460 -7.94 -25.89 -33.56
N ARG A 461 -8.84 -25.40 -34.42
CA ARG A 461 -8.92 -25.78 -35.84
C ARG A 461 -7.91 -25.02 -36.72
N MET A 462 -7.44 -23.86 -36.25
CA MET A 462 -6.39 -23.06 -36.90
C MET A 462 -5.03 -23.76 -36.79
N GLU A 463 -4.72 -24.35 -35.63
CA GLU A 463 -3.53 -25.20 -35.45
C GLU A 463 -3.51 -26.41 -36.40
N GLN A 464 -4.67 -26.84 -36.92
CA GLN A 464 -4.81 -27.92 -37.89
C GLN A 464 -4.75 -27.46 -39.36
N GLY A 465 -4.29 -26.24 -39.66
CA GLY A 465 -3.95 -25.81 -41.02
C GLY A 465 -5.10 -25.35 -41.93
N LYS A 466 -6.31 -25.11 -41.40
CA LYS A 466 -7.49 -24.59 -42.15
C LYS A 466 -7.82 -23.12 -41.83
N GLY A 467 -6.82 -22.24 -41.82
CA GLY A 467 -6.93 -20.89 -41.22
C GLY A 467 -7.75 -19.85 -41.99
N GLY A 468 -7.60 -19.75 -43.32
CA GLY A 468 -8.06 -18.56 -44.07
C GLY A 468 -9.58 -18.38 -44.18
N ARG A 469 -10.33 -19.45 -44.47
CA ARG A 469 -11.80 -19.38 -44.63
C ARG A 469 -12.55 -19.40 -43.29
N LEU A 470 -11.89 -19.91 -42.24
CA LEU A 470 -12.44 -19.94 -40.87
C LEU A 470 -12.34 -18.58 -40.18
N MET A 471 -11.29 -17.80 -40.43
CA MET A 471 -11.10 -16.50 -39.80
C MET A 471 -12.30 -15.58 -40.05
N GLY A 472 -12.78 -15.50 -41.30
CA GLY A 472 -14.00 -14.74 -41.64
C GLY A 472 -15.24 -15.19 -40.88
N THR A 473 -15.45 -16.52 -40.74
CA THR A 473 -16.61 -17.06 -40.01
C THR A 473 -16.55 -16.81 -38.49
N VAL A 474 -15.35 -16.68 -37.91
CA VAL A 474 -15.18 -16.36 -36.48
C VAL A 474 -15.47 -14.89 -36.23
N THR A 475 -14.94 -14.02 -37.09
CA THR A 475 -15.15 -12.58 -37.00
C THR A 475 -16.63 -12.23 -37.16
N GLU A 476 -17.34 -12.87 -38.10
CA GLU A 476 -18.79 -12.69 -38.27
C GLU A 476 -19.59 -13.07 -37.02
N LYS A 477 -19.26 -14.19 -36.38
CA LYS A 477 -19.94 -14.64 -35.16
C LYS A 477 -19.63 -13.78 -33.94
N GLN A 478 -18.40 -13.26 -33.83
CA GLN A 478 -18.05 -12.27 -32.80
C GLN A 478 -18.84 -10.97 -32.96
N VAL A 479 -19.03 -10.52 -34.20
CA VAL A 479 -19.87 -9.35 -34.51
C VAL A 479 -21.34 -9.62 -34.18
N GLU A 480 -21.85 -10.84 -34.46
CA GLU A 480 -23.22 -11.22 -34.10
C GLU A 480 -23.42 -11.27 -32.57
N ALA A 481 -22.44 -11.82 -31.83
CA ALA A 481 -22.45 -11.83 -30.37
C ALA A 481 -22.42 -10.41 -29.79
N TYR A 482 -21.60 -9.51 -30.36
CA TYR A 482 -21.57 -8.10 -29.97
C TYR A 482 -22.93 -7.44 -30.19
N LYS A 483 -23.55 -7.61 -31.37
CA LYS A 483 -24.88 -7.05 -31.66
C LYS A 483 -25.97 -7.59 -30.73
N ALA A 484 -25.96 -8.90 -30.47
CA ALA A 484 -26.90 -9.53 -29.54
C ALA A 484 -26.75 -8.97 -28.13
N MET A 485 -25.51 -8.78 -27.68
CA MET A 485 -25.20 -8.21 -26.37
C MET A 485 -25.59 -6.73 -26.28
N ASN A 486 -25.28 -5.94 -27.30
CA ASN A 486 -25.62 -4.53 -27.37
C ASN A 486 -27.15 -4.34 -27.28
N ASN A 487 -27.90 -5.08 -28.12
CA ASN A 487 -29.36 -5.04 -28.09
C ASN A 487 -29.94 -5.47 -26.73
N PHE A 488 -29.34 -6.47 -26.08
CA PHE A 488 -29.76 -6.91 -24.75
C PHE A 488 -29.58 -5.82 -23.70
N PHE A 489 -28.40 -5.19 -23.64
CA PHE A 489 -28.13 -4.13 -22.67
C PHE A 489 -28.92 -2.86 -22.97
N THR A 490 -29.06 -2.44 -24.22
CA THR A 490 -29.95 -1.35 -24.62
C THR A 490 -31.37 -1.61 -24.15
N SER A 491 -31.90 -2.82 -24.40
CA SER A 491 -33.25 -3.20 -23.95
C SER A 491 -33.38 -3.23 -22.42
N PHE A 492 -32.33 -3.61 -21.70
CA PHE A 492 -32.29 -3.60 -20.24
C PHE A 492 -32.32 -2.17 -19.69
N ILE A 493 -31.48 -1.27 -20.21
CA ILE A 493 -31.41 0.12 -19.76
C ILE A 493 -32.71 0.88 -20.11
N ASP A 494 -33.31 0.61 -21.27
CA ASP A 494 -34.62 1.16 -21.68
C ASP A 494 -35.80 0.59 -20.86
N ASN A 495 -35.56 -0.29 -19.89
CA ASN A 495 -36.57 -0.98 -19.09
C ASN A 495 -37.63 -1.74 -19.94
N SER A 496 -37.29 -2.12 -21.18
CA SER A 496 -38.22 -2.79 -22.10
C SER A 496 -38.36 -4.30 -21.79
N LEU A 497 -37.40 -4.87 -21.07
CA LEU A 497 -37.41 -6.26 -20.64
C LEU A 497 -38.31 -6.46 -19.40
N ARG A 498 -39.52 -6.98 -19.60
CA ARG A 498 -40.48 -7.27 -18.51
C ARG A 498 -39.92 -8.19 -17.43
N ASP A 499 -39.03 -9.10 -17.81
CA ASP A 499 -38.45 -10.12 -16.92
C ASP A 499 -37.29 -9.62 -16.05
N ILE A 500 -36.67 -8.50 -16.42
CA ILE A 500 -35.46 -7.96 -15.78
C ILE A 500 -35.62 -6.43 -15.73
N ARG A 501 -36.09 -5.92 -14.59
CA ARG A 501 -36.30 -4.49 -14.35
C ARG A 501 -35.29 -3.94 -13.36
N TYR A 502 -34.98 -2.66 -13.46
CA TYR A 502 -34.21 -1.94 -12.44
C TYR A 502 -34.99 -0.72 -11.91
N VAL A 503 -34.53 -0.18 -10.78
CA VAL A 503 -35.05 1.04 -10.17
C VAL A 503 -33.86 1.92 -9.77
N VAL A 504 -33.97 3.23 -10.01
CA VAL A 504 -32.99 4.21 -9.56
C VAL A 504 -33.33 4.66 -8.13
N LYS A 505 -32.34 4.67 -7.23
CA LYS A 505 -32.51 5.05 -5.82
C LYS A 505 -31.25 5.70 -5.27
N ASP A 506 -31.38 6.44 -4.19
CA ASP A 506 -30.22 6.87 -3.40
C ASP A 506 -29.83 5.82 -2.38
N LYS A 507 -28.54 5.75 -2.06
CA LYS A 507 -28.05 4.99 -0.90
C LYS A 507 -28.54 5.64 0.39
N THR A 508 -28.96 4.82 1.34
CA THR A 508 -29.14 5.31 2.71
C THR A 508 -27.79 5.66 3.33
N PHE A 509 -27.80 6.54 4.33
CA PHE A 509 -26.57 6.96 5.04
C PHE A 509 -25.75 5.77 5.56
N LEU A 510 -26.42 4.74 6.09
CA LEU A 510 -25.74 3.52 6.56
C LEU A 510 -25.11 2.72 5.40
N GLU A 511 -25.79 2.62 4.26
CA GLU A 511 -25.25 1.94 3.07
C GLU A 511 -24.03 2.67 2.49
N THR A 512 -24.00 4.00 2.60
CA THR A 512 -22.87 4.83 2.19
C THR A 512 -21.67 4.65 3.11
N ILE A 513 -21.85 4.69 4.43
CA ILE A 513 -20.75 4.51 5.40
C ILE A 513 -20.17 3.10 5.34
N MET A 514 -21.04 2.10 5.26
CA MET A 514 -20.67 0.70 5.36
C MET A 514 -20.24 0.10 4.02
N ASP A 515 -20.29 0.88 2.93
CA ASP A 515 -20.13 0.43 1.53
C ASP A 515 -20.86 -0.90 1.28
N THR A 516 -22.16 -0.92 1.55
CA THR A 516 -22.96 -2.14 1.42
C THR A 516 -24.38 -1.81 1.03
N GLU A 517 -24.93 -2.62 0.15
CA GLU A 517 -26.32 -2.54 -0.29
C GLU A 517 -27.14 -3.45 0.63
N PHE A 518 -28.08 -2.94 1.43
CA PHE A 518 -28.87 -3.80 2.34
C PHE A 518 -30.06 -4.44 1.63
N LEU A 519 -30.60 -3.77 0.61
CA LEU A 519 -31.72 -4.27 -0.19
C LEU A 519 -31.32 -5.52 -0.99
N ASP A 520 -32.25 -6.47 -1.11
CA ASP A 520 -32.06 -7.65 -1.95
C ASP A 520 -32.31 -7.28 -3.43
N SER A 521 -31.26 -7.33 -4.24
CA SER A 521 -31.30 -7.06 -5.68
C SER A 521 -31.52 -8.32 -6.52
N THR A 522 -31.84 -9.47 -5.90
CA THR A 522 -31.95 -10.75 -6.61
C THR A 522 -33.00 -10.73 -7.72
N GLU A 523 -34.14 -10.08 -7.48
CA GLU A 523 -35.27 -10.02 -8.43
C GLU A 523 -35.30 -8.74 -9.27
N LYS A 524 -34.90 -7.61 -8.69
CA LYS A 524 -34.88 -6.30 -9.36
C LYS A 524 -33.50 -5.67 -9.21
N GLY A 525 -32.97 -5.15 -10.32
CA GLY A 525 -31.75 -4.36 -10.28
C GLY A 525 -31.96 -3.04 -9.54
N ILE A 526 -30.92 -2.52 -8.92
CA ILE A 526 -30.95 -1.20 -8.28
C ILE A 526 -29.79 -0.38 -8.79
N PHE A 527 -30.07 0.81 -9.28
CA PHE A 527 -29.08 1.79 -9.71
C PHE A 527 -29.00 2.84 -8.61
N TYR A 528 -27.88 2.87 -7.93
CA TYR A 528 -27.63 3.84 -6.87
C TYR A 528 -27.01 5.09 -7.49
N ASN A 529 -27.62 6.25 -7.25
CA ASN A 529 -27.01 7.53 -7.57
C ASN A 529 -25.70 7.66 -6.79
N ASP A 530 -24.65 8.09 -7.47
CA ASP A 530 -23.32 8.27 -6.89
C ASP A 530 -22.81 9.71 -7.03
N ASN A 531 -21.65 10.01 -6.46
CA ASN A 531 -21.07 11.36 -6.51
C ASN A 531 -20.14 11.59 -7.72
N GLY A 532 -20.25 10.80 -8.79
CA GLY A 532 -19.39 10.93 -9.98
C GLY A 532 -18.10 10.09 -9.95
N HIS A 533 -17.77 9.48 -8.82
CA HIS A 533 -16.44 8.89 -8.55
C HIS A 533 -16.49 7.44 -8.01
N SER A 534 -17.64 6.78 -8.02
CA SER A 534 -17.73 5.42 -7.44
C SER A 534 -17.03 4.37 -8.29
N PHE A 535 -17.01 4.52 -9.61
CA PHE A 535 -16.31 3.59 -10.50
C PHE A 535 -14.78 3.69 -10.41
N ASP A 536 -14.24 4.74 -9.80
CA ASP A 536 -12.81 4.92 -9.56
C ASP A 536 -12.19 3.72 -8.82
N GLN A 537 -12.99 2.96 -8.07
CA GLN A 537 -12.57 1.75 -7.37
C GLN A 537 -12.03 0.64 -8.30
N VAL A 538 -12.45 0.61 -9.58
CA VAL A 538 -11.89 -0.33 -10.58
C VAL A 538 -10.60 0.18 -11.23
N LEU A 539 -10.21 1.42 -10.91
CA LEU A 539 -9.00 2.08 -11.40
C LEU A 539 -7.95 2.21 -10.29
N PHE A 540 -6.73 2.60 -10.64
CA PHE A 540 -5.73 2.98 -9.63
C PHE A 540 -6.15 4.23 -8.87
N TYR A 541 -6.85 5.13 -9.55
CA TYR A 541 -7.38 6.38 -9.01
C TYR A 541 -8.17 6.22 -7.69
N GLY A 542 -9.03 5.20 -7.58
CA GLY A 542 -9.80 4.92 -6.37
C GLY A 542 -9.04 4.20 -5.25
N ASN A 543 -7.83 3.72 -5.52
CA ASN A 543 -7.03 2.88 -4.61
C ASN A 543 -5.68 3.51 -4.23
N GLU A 544 -5.56 4.83 -4.34
CA GLU A 544 -4.32 5.58 -4.09
C GLU A 544 -3.71 5.28 -2.71
N MET A 545 -4.52 5.19 -1.65
CA MET A 545 -4.01 4.90 -0.31
C MET A 545 -3.32 3.53 -0.20
N THR A 546 -3.85 2.51 -0.89
CA THR A 546 -3.24 1.18 -0.90
C THR A 546 -1.90 1.20 -1.65
N LEU A 547 -1.84 1.92 -2.77
CA LEU A 547 -0.61 2.11 -3.55
C LEU A 547 0.43 2.91 -2.77
N LEU A 548 0.03 4.00 -2.11
CA LEU A 548 0.90 4.85 -1.31
C LEU A 548 1.52 4.08 -0.13
N VAL A 549 0.71 3.33 0.63
CA VAL A 549 1.23 2.53 1.77
C VAL A 549 2.18 1.44 1.29
N PHE A 550 1.90 0.81 0.14
CA PHE A 550 2.83 -0.15 -0.46
C PHE A 550 4.16 0.50 -0.81
N GLU A 551 4.16 1.66 -1.48
CA GLU A 551 5.38 2.38 -1.85
C GLU A 551 6.20 2.81 -0.63
N ILE A 552 5.53 3.29 0.43
CA ILE A 552 6.17 3.64 1.71
C ILE A 552 6.88 2.43 2.31
N LEU A 553 6.18 1.30 2.43
CA LEU A 553 6.73 0.07 3.00
C LEU A 553 7.89 -0.46 2.14
N LEU A 554 7.75 -0.40 0.81
CA LEU A 554 8.79 -0.80 -0.13
C LEU A 554 10.05 0.07 0.02
N PHE A 555 9.89 1.40 0.01
CA PHE A 555 10.98 2.35 0.21
C PHE A 555 11.72 2.06 1.52
N CYS A 556 10.98 1.83 2.60
CA CYS A 556 11.55 1.54 3.89
C CYS A 556 12.26 0.18 3.96
N ILE A 557 11.75 -0.86 3.29
CA ILE A 557 12.44 -2.17 3.26
C ILE A 557 13.73 -2.10 2.47
N VAL A 558 13.72 -1.39 1.34
CA VAL A 558 14.94 -1.19 0.56
C VAL A 558 15.96 -0.38 1.37
N ASP A 559 15.53 0.67 2.07
CA ASP A 559 16.41 1.40 2.98
C ASP A 559 16.93 0.52 4.13
N LEU A 560 16.11 -0.38 4.69
CA LEU A 560 16.57 -1.31 5.73
C LEU A 560 17.70 -2.23 5.23
N ILE A 561 17.65 -2.66 3.97
CA ILE A 561 18.63 -3.58 3.36
C ILE A 561 19.92 -2.86 2.97
N PHE A 562 19.80 -1.70 2.32
CA PHE A 562 20.96 -0.98 1.74
C PHE A 562 21.45 0.19 2.58
N THR A 563 20.70 0.60 3.60
CA THR A 563 20.98 1.79 4.44
C THR A 563 21.24 3.04 3.59
N ASN A 564 20.46 3.22 2.53
CA ASN A 564 20.65 4.30 1.56
C ASN A 564 19.31 4.73 0.94
N TYR A 565 18.91 5.97 1.22
CA TYR A 565 17.65 6.54 0.74
C TYR A 565 17.59 6.77 -0.78
N ILE A 566 18.74 7.00 -1.43
CA ILE A 566 18.79 7.19 -2.88
C ILE A 566 18.50 5.87 -3.58
N ILE A 567 19.15 4.78 -3.14
CA ILE A 567 18.91 3.43 -3.66
C ILE A 567 17.46 3.02 -3.39
N ALA A 568 16.94 3.32 -2.19
CA ALA A 568 15.53 3.12 -1.86
C ALA A 568 14.59 3.82 -2.85
N GLY A 569 14.82 5.10 -3.14
CA GLY A 569 14.02 5.85 -4.12
C GLY A 569 14.05 5.25 -5.52
N VAL A 570 15.24 4.89 -6.03
CA VAL A 570 15.40 4.30 -7.37
C VAL A 570 14.70 2.95 -7.49
N ILE A 571 14.88 2.06 -6.52
CA ILE A 571 14.26 0.73 -6.55
C ILE A 571 12.74 0.83 -6.40
N THR A 572 12.25 1.69 -5.50
CA THR A 572 10.81 1.94 -5.36
C THR A 572 10.21 2.45 -6.68
N TYR A 573 10.88 3.39 -7.36
CA TYR A 573 10.43 3.88 -8.66
C TYR A 573 10.33 2.76 -9.71
N ILE A 574 11.39 1.96 -9.86
CA ILE A 574 11.42 0.86 -10.82
C ILE A 574 10.28 -0.14 -10.55
N ILE A 575 10.08 -0.54 -9.29
CA ILE A 575 9.04 -1.50 -8.93
C ILE A 575 7.64 -0.93 -9.16
N THR A 576 7.39 0.34 -8.81
CA THR A 576 6.11 1.01 -9.06
C THR A 576 5.82 1.09 -10.56
N GLU A 577 6.83 1.36 -11.39
CA GLU A 577 6.68 1.38 -12.85
C GLU A 577 6.38 -0.02 -13.41
N LEU A 578 7.10 -1.04 -12.95
CA LEU A 578 6.84 -2.44 -13.32
C LEU A 578 5.41 -2.87 -12.95
N LEU A 579 4.91 -2.47 -11.78
CA LEU A 579 3.54 -2.76 -11.34
C LEU A 579 2.50 -2.05 -12.21
N SER A 580 2.77 -0.79 -12.57
CA SER A 580 1.89 -0.02 -13.45
C SER A 580 1.84 -0.62 -14.85
N MET A 581 2.98 -1.04 -15.40
CA MET A 581 3.04 -1.77 -16.68
C MET A 581 2.34 -3.12 -16.62
N ALA A 582 2.54 -3.89 -15.54
CA ALA A 582 1.90 -5.20 -15.35
C ALA A 582 0.38 -5.07 -15.29
N ARG A 583 -0.13 -4.06 -14.55
CA ARG A 583 -1.56 -3.73 -14.56
C ARG A 583 -1.97 -3.34 -15.96
N ASN A 584 -1.34 -2.35 -16.59
CA ASN A 584 -1.75 -1.84 -17.90
C ASN A 584 -1.89 -2.98 -18.91
N SER A 585 -0.85 -3.81 -19.03
CA SER A 585 -0.89 -4.98 -19.94
C SER A 585 -2.01 -5.97 -19.61
N GLY A 586 -2.25 -6.26 -18.33
CA GLY A 586 -3.35 -7.13 -17.91
C GLY A 586 -4.73 -6.51 -18.19
N GLY A 587 -4.85 -5.20 -17.97
CA GLY A 587 -6.05 -4.40 -18.18
C GLY A 587 -6.41 -4.27 -19.66
N THR A 588 -5.46 -3.94 -20.53
CA THR A 588 -5.63 -3.87 -21.99
C THR A 588 -6.12 -5.19 -22.56
N LYS A 589 -5.46 -6.31 -22.18
CA LYS A 589 -5.87 -7.66 -22.61
C LYS A 589 -7.28 -8.01 -22.14
N ASN A 590 -7.61 -7.64 -20.90
CA ASN A 590 -8.94 -7.90 -20.38
C ASN A 590 -9.99 -7.02 -21.09
N LEU A 591 -9.70 -5.74 -21.30
CA LEU A 591 -10.58 -4.80 -22.00
C LEU A 591 -10.92 -5.29 -23.40
N ALA A 592 -9.91 -5.61 -24.22
CA ALA A 592 -10.09 -6.16 -25.57
C ALA A 592 -10.99 -7.42 -25.54
N ARG A 593 -10.67 -8.35 -24.64
CA ARG A 593 -11.39 -9.62 -24.52
C ARG A 593 -12.85 -9.45 -24.08
N LYS A 594 -13.15 -8.48 -23.20
CA LYS A 594 -14.51 -8.30 -22.64
C LYS A 594 -15.38 -7.41 -23.52
N THR A 595 -14.81 -6.41 -24.16
CA THR A 595 -15.52 -5.50 -25.07
C THR A 595 -15.64 -6.03 -26.49
N LEU A 596 -14.95 -7.14 -26.82
CA LEU A 596 -14.85 -7.71 -28.18
C LEU A 596 -14.19 -6.75 -29.18
N VAL A 597 -13.43 -5.77 -28.68
CA VAL A 597 -12.58 -4.86 -29.45
C VAL A 597 -11.24 -5.55 -29.74
N ASP A 598 -10.69 -5.33 -30.94
CA ASP A 598 -9.35 -5.84 -31.28
C ASP A 598 -8.27 -5.06 -30.51
N GLU A 599 -7.37 -5.80 -29.86
CA GLU A 599 -6.29 -5.27 -29.02
C GLU A 599 -5.40 -4.27 -29.76
N ARG A 600 -5.25 -4.39 -31.09
CA ARG A 600 -4.43 -3.49 -31.91
C ARG A 600 -4.91 -2.04 -31.92
N PHE A 601 -6.18 -1.80 -31.58
CA PHE A 601 -6.72 -0.45 -31.49
C PHE A 601 -6.46 0.19 -30.13
N LEU A 602 -6.18 -0.60 -29.10
CA LEU A 602 -5.88 -0.12 -27.75
C LEU A 602 -4.41 0.31 -27.69
N ILE A 603 -4.20 1.61 -27.41
CA ILE A 603 -2.88 2.25 -27.34
C ILE A 603 -2.52 2.50 -25.88
#